data_AF-A0A6B3I382-F1
#
_entry.id   AF-A0A6B3I382-F1
#
_cell.length_a   1.000
_cell.length_b   1.000
_cell.length_c   1.000
_cell.angle_alpha   90.00
_cell.angle_beta   90.00
_cell.angle_gamma   90.00
#
_symmetry.space_group_name_H-M   'P 1'
#
loop_
_entity.id
_entity.type
_entity.pdbx_description
1 polymer ?
#
loop_
_entity_poly.entity_id
_entity_poly.type
_entity_poly.pdbx_seq_one_letter_code
_entity_poly.pdbx_strand_id
1 'polypeptide(L)' 'HTLIDALVRRKRMQGFEALYQPGMDHAGIATQNVVERELGKEGKSRHDLGREAFVERVWQWKDESGGQISGQMR' A
#
# COMPACT_ATOMS: atom_id res chain seq x y z
N HIS A 1 1.40 -4.39 12.81
CA HIS A 1 0.51 -5.55 13.04
C HIS A 1 0.46 -6.06 14.48
N THR A 2 1.58 -6.10 15.20
CA THR A 2 1.72 -6.75 16.51
C THR A 2 0.66 -6.42 17.57
N LEU A 3 0.34 -5.14 17.80
CA LEU A 3 -0.61 -4.74 18.85
C LEU A 3 -2.05 -5.17 18.53
N ILE A 4 -2.50 -4.94 17.30
CA ILE A 4 -3.87 -5.28 16.85
C ILE A 4 -4.03 -6.80 16.85
N ASP A 5 -3.03 -7.53 16.37
CA ASP A 5 -3.00 -9.00 16.39
C ASP A 5 -3.11 -9.55 17.84
N ALA A 6 -2.30 -9.03 18.78
CA ALA A 6 -2.35 -9.45 20.18
C ALA A 6 -3.72 -9.22 20.82
N LEU A 7 -4.35 -8.07 20.54
CA LEU A 7 -5.68 -7.73 21.06
C LEU A 7 -6.77 -8.65 20.50
N VAL A 8 -6.76 -8.89 19.18
CA VAL A 8 -7.71 -9.78 18.51
C VAL A 8 -7.58 -11.20 19.03
N ARG A 9 -6.35 -11.73 19.15
CA ARG A 9 -6.10 -13.06 19.72
C ARG A 9 -6.63 -13.17 21.15
N ARG A 10 -6.32 -12.19 22.00
CA ARG A 10 -6.81 -12.17 23.39
C ARG A 10 -8.34 -12.17 23.45
N LYS A 11 -9.01 -11.37 22.61
CA LYS A 11 -10.48 -11.31 22.59
C LYS A 11 -11.11 -12.62 22.12
N ARG A 12 -10.55 -13.26 21.10
CA ARG A 12 -10.99 -14.60 20.66
C ARG A 12 -10.83 -15.64 21.77
N MET A 13 -9.71 -15.65 22.49
CA MET A 13 -9.50 -16.54 23.64
C MET A 13 -10.47 -16.29 24.81
N GLN A 14 -11.02 -15.08 24.91
CA GLN A 14 -12.04 -14.72 25.91
C GLN A 14 -13.48 -15.06 25.45
N GLY A 15 -13.64 -15.74 24.31
CA GLY A 15 -14.95 -16.17 23.79
C GLY A 15 -15.67 -15.12 22.93
N PHE A 16 -15.01 -14.02 22.57
CA PHE A 16 -15.61 -12.99 21.71
C PHE A 16 -15.41 -13.32 20.22
N GLU A 17 -16.44 -13.08 19.42
CA GLU A 17 -16.32 -13.03 17.96
C GLU A 17 -15.63 -11.72 17.54
N ALA A 18 -14.30 -11.78 17.38
CA ALA A 18 -13.50 -10.63 16.95
C ALA A 18 -13.12 -10.75 15.46
N LEU A 19 -13.64 -9.82 14.65
CA LEU A 19 -13.26 -9.64 13.24
C LEU A 19 -11.96 -8.82 13.14
N TYR A 20 -11.01 -9.34 12.37
CA TYR A 20 -9.85 -8.56 11.92
C TYR A 20 -9.90 -8.44 10.41
N GLN A 21 -10.27 -7.26 9.90
CA GLN A 21 -10.39 -6.99 8.48
C GLN A 21 -9.16 -6.21 8.00
N PRO A 22 -8.21 -6.86 7.30
CA PRO A 22 -7.11 -6.15 6.66
C PRO A 22 -7.60 -5.34 5.47
N GLY A 23 -6.88 -4.26 5.13
CA GLY A 23 -7.16 -3.41 3.98
C GLY A 23 -5.95 -2.53 3.65
N MET A 24 -5.96 -1.97 2.44
CA MET A 24 -4.94 -1.02 1.98
C MET A 24 -5.61 0.27 1.55
N ASP A 25 -4.95 1.40 1.86
CA ASP A 25 -5.33 2.69 1.31
C ASP A 25 -4.61 2.92 -0.03
N HIS A 26 -5.35 3.47 -0.99
CA HIS A 26 -4.83 3.90 -2.29
C HIS A 26 -3.87 5.10 -2.18
N ALA A 27 -4.00 5.91 -1.12
CA ALA A 27 -3.09 6.99 -0.76
C ALA A 27 -2.74 7.95 -1.92
N GLY A 28 -3.74 8.41 -2.69
CA GLY A 28 -3.57 9.07 -3.99
C GLY A 28 -2.40 10.06 -4.12
N ILE A 29 -2.35 11.12 -3.29
CA ILE A 29 -1.29 12.14 -3.36
C ILE A 29 0.07 11.58 -2.88
N ALA A 30 0.06 10.74 -1.84
CA ALA A 30 1.29 10.17 -1.29
C ALA A 30 1.93 9.19 -2.28
N THR A 31 1.12 8.31 -2.89
CA THR A 31 1.54 7.39 -3.95
C THR A 31 2.08 8.16 -5.15
N GLN A 32 1.37 9.21 -5.59
CA GLN A 32 1.82 10.08 -6.67
C GLN A 32 3.21 10.68 -6.38
N ASN A 33 3.43 11.24 -5.19
CA ASN A 33 4.72 11.82 -4.80
C ASN A 33 5.86 10.80 -4.79
N VAL A 34 5.60 9.55 -4.37
CA VAL A 34 6.60 8.49 -4.40
C VAL A 34 6.97 8.13 -5.84
N VAL A 35 5.98 7.94 -6.72
CA VAL A 35 6.20 7.61 -8.14
C VAL A 35 6.91 8.74 -8.87
N GLU A 36 6.54 9.99 -8.61
CA GLU A 36 7.24 11.17 -9.16
C GLU A 36 8.70 11.24 -8.71
N ARG A 37 8.99 10.89 -7.44
CA ARG A 37 10.38 10.83 -6.95
C ARG A 37 11.18 9.72 -7.61
N GLU A 38 10.59 8.54 -7.84
CA GLU A 38 11.27 7.46 -8.57
C GLU A 38 11.54 7.86 -10.03
N LEU A 39 10.57 8.49 -10.71
CA LEU A 39 10.78 9.04 -12.06
C LEU A 39 11.89 10.10 -12.08
N GLY A 40 11.97 10.94 -11.05
CA GLY A 40 13.03 11.92 -10.91
C GLY A 40 14.42 11.28 -10.85
N LYS A 41 14.56 10.07 -10.27
CA LYS A 41 15.83 9.31 -10.30
C LYS A 41 16.17 8.79 -11.71
N GLU A 42 15.15 8.53 -12.52
CA GLU A 42 15.30 8.20 -13.95
C GLU A 42 15.53 9.45 -14.83
N GLY A 43 15.56 10.65 -14.25
CA GLY A 43 15.69 11.92 -14.98
C GLY A 43 14.43 12.31 -15.76
N LYS A 44 13.27 11.73 -15.41
CA LYS A 44 11.98 11.98 -16.06
C LYS A 44 11.00 12.62 -15.08
N SER A 45 10.02 13.33 -15.62
CA SER A 45 8.88 13.87 -14.87
C SER A 45 7.57 13.23 -15.36
N ARG A 46 6.50 13.38 -14.56
CA ARG A 46 5.16 12.98 -14.99
C ARG A 46 4.70 13.67 -16.28
N HIS A 47 5.23 14.86 -16.56
CA HIS A 47 4.88 15.64 -17.74
C HIS A 47 5.50 15.05 -19.00
N ASP A 48 6.65 14.37 -18.89
CA ASP A 48 7.31 13.71 -20.01
C ASP A 48 6.60 12.43 -20.45
N LEU A 49 5.84 11.80 -19.54
CA LEU A 49 5.10 10.56 -19.78
C LEU A 49 3.68 10.80 -20.30
N GLY A 50 3.06 11.92 -19.93
CA GLY A 50 1.62 12.12 -20.12
C GLY A 50 0.76 11.31 -19.12
N ARG A 51 -0.54 11.61 -19.09
CA ARG A 51 -1.45 11.11 -18.05
C ARG A 51 -1.61 9.59 -18.04
N GLU A 52 -1.80 8.98 -19.21
CA GLU A 52 -2.11 7.55 -19.31
C GLU A 52 -0.92 6.69 -18.86
N ALA A 53 0.27 6.94 -19.40
CA ALA A 53 1.48 6.23 -19.01
C ALA A 53 1.87 6.48 -17.54
N PHE A 54 1.61 7.69 -17.02
CA PHE A 54 1.82 7.96 -15.60
C PHE A 54 0.88 7.15 -14.70
N VAL A 55 -0.41 7.05 -15.07
CA VAL A 55 -1.39 6.25 -14.32
C VAL A 55 -1.01 4.77 -14.35
N GLU A 56 -0.57 4.24 -15.48
CA GLU A 56 -0.09 2.85 -15.58
C GLU A 56 1.10 2.61 -14.64
N ARG A 57 2.07 3.53 -14.63
CA ARG A 57 3.23 3.45 -13.72
C ARG A 57 2.82 3.47 -12.25
N VAL A 58 1.82 4.28 -11.88
CA VAL A 58 1.26 4.30 -10.52
C VAL A 58 0.64 2.95 -10.15
N TRP A 59 -0.08 2.31 -11.09
CA TRP A 59 -0.64 0.98 -10.86
C TRP A 59 0.43 -0.10 -10.69
N GLN A 60 1.49 -0.08 -11.51
CA GLN A 60 2.63 -0.99 -11.36
C GLN A 60 3.28 -0.84 -9.98
N TRP A 61 3.55 0.40 -9.55
CA TRP A 61 4.12 0.65 -8.22
C TRP A 61 3.20 0.18 -7.08
N LYS A 62 1.88 0.36 -7.24
CA LYS A 62 0.89 -0.10 -6.26
C LYS A 62 0.90 -1.63 -6.14
N ASP A 63 0.99 -2.36 -7.24
CA ASP A 63 1.04 -3.83 -7.22
C ASP A 63 2.31 -4.34 -6.54
N GLU A 64 3.47 -3.76 -6.87
CA GLU A 64 4.75 -4.06 -6.23
C GLU A 64 4.69 -3.81 -4.71
N SER A 65 4.20 -2.63 -4.32
CA SER A 65 4.13 -2.22 -2.91
C SER A 65 3.07 -3.01 -2.13
N GLY A 66 1.91 -3.25 -2.73
CA GLY A 66 0.81 -4.01 -2.12
C GLY A 66 1.16 -5.47 -1.88
N GLY A 67 1.95 -6.08 -2.76
CA GLY A 67 2.51 -7.42 -2.57
C GLY A 67 3.42 -7.49 -1.33
N GLN A 68 4.32 -6.52 -1.15
CA GLN A 68 5.20 -6.46 0.02
C GLN A 68 4.44 -6.26 1.33
N ILE A 69 3.47 -5.34 1.35
CA ILE A 69 2.67 -5.05 2.55
C ILE A 69 1.88 -6.29 2.98
N SER A 70 1.23 -6.98 2.04
CA SER A 70 0.49 -8.22 2.34
C SER A 70 1.39 -9.31 2.90
N GLY A 71 2.62 -9.43 2.39
CA GLY A 71 3.62 -10.37 2.90
C GLY A 71 4.03 -10.10 4.34
N GLN A 72 4.10 -8.82 4.75
CA GLN A 72 4.42 -8.42 6.12
C GLN A 72 3.25 -8.62 7.11
N MET A 73 2.03 -8.80 6.61
CA MET A 73 0.83 -9.04 7.43
C MET A 73 0.59 -10.53 7.74
N ARG A 74 1.26 -11.45 7.03
CA ARG A 74 1.27 -12.90 7.31
C ARG A 74 2.25 -13.24 8.42
#